data_AF-A0A8C1AW49-F1
#
_entry.id   AF-A0A8C1AW49-F1
#
_cell.length_a   1.000
_cell.length_b   1.000
_cell.length_c   1.000
_cell.angle_alpha   90.00
_cell.angle_beta   90.00
_cell.angle_gamma   90.00
#
_symmetry.space_group_name_H-M   'P 1'
#
loop_
_entity.id
_entity.type
_entity.pdbx_description
1 polymer ?
#
loop_
_entity_poly.entity_id
_entity_poly.type
_entity_poly.pdbx_seq_one_letter_code
_entity_poly.pdbx_strand_id
1 'polypeptide(L)'
;MTTLTDDLSSGKPVSCWCSPRSTSVKNVFQTKDMVYKEVALPWMPSEKAKIPQLVEQQIKTEKEAAMLHNAKTPRYLHIASNQTNQWGHHRSYRLQVVSFAGDHLPESESVEKSISWARYKVAITKHKDEEQTSSSLYNQNYMWSPFVDFSKYIDDNEMIVNEDLVAWVTTGFLHIPHAEDIPNTVTVGNGGGVILRPHNYFNEDPSINSPDGVYFGPGSESDCEDNKMACLEKDHCSSTLEPFTYHGFEGVMKFE
;
A
#
# COMPACT_ATOMS: atom_id res chain seq x y z
N MET A 1 -4.91 -6.70 12.77
CA MET A 1 -4.03 -5.62 13.24
C MET A 1 -2.82 -5.64 12.32
N THR A 2 -2.87 -4.83 11.26
CA THR A 2 -1.72 -4.59 10.38
C THR A 2 -0.82 -3.63 11.14
N THR A 3 0.40 -4.04 11.46
CA THR A 3 1.38 -3.13 12.04
C THR A 3 2.03 -2.38 10.88
N LEU A 4 1.59 -1.14 10.66
CA LEU A 4 2.38 -0.14 9.94
C LEU A 4 3.40 0.38 10.94
N THR A 5 4.69 0.13 10.70
CA THR A 5 5.75 0.86 11.40
C THR A 5 6.01 2.13 10.60
N ASP A 6 5.32 3.21 10.97
CA ASP A 6 5.49 4.51 10.35
C ASP A 6 6.70 5.25 10.93
N ASP A 7 7.67 5.56 10.06
CA ASP A 7 8.50 6.75 10.17
C ASP A 7 8.28 7.57 8.88
N LEU A 8 7.07 8.14 8.75
CA LEU A 8 6.66 8.99 7.63
C LEU A 8 7.47 10.30 7.54
N SER A 9 8.36 10.58 8.50
CA SER A 9 9.15 11.81 8.57
C SER A 9 10.46 11.76 7.76
N SER A 10 10.95 10.57 7.41
CA SER A 10 12.31 10.38 6.87
C SER A 10 12.36 9.94 5.41
N GLY A 11 11.23 9.88 4.70
CA GLY A 11 11.17 9.44 3.30
C GLY A 11 11.55 7.97 3.07
N LYS A 12 11.72 7.18 4.13
CA LYS A 12 12.05 5.75 4.07
C LYS A 12 10.87 4.93 3.55
N PRO A 13 11.11 3.75 2.92
CA PRO A 13 10.05 2.82 2.57
C PRO A 13 9.30 2.38 3.82
N VAL A 14 7.99 2.35 3.73
CA VAL A 14 7.15 1.77 4.78
C VAL A 14 7.17 0.25 4.59
N SER A 15 7.62 -0.48 5.62
CA SER A 15 7.44 -1.93 5.67
C SER A 15 6.00 -2.22 6.09
N CYS A 16 5.27 -2.91 5.20
CA CYS A 16 3.91 -3.33 5.49
C CYS A 16 3.90 -4.81 5.87
N TRP A 17 3.72 -5.09 7.15
CA TRP A 17 3.48 -6.45 7.64
C TRP A 17 2.05 -6.87 7.32
N CYS A 18 1.85 -7.50 6.17
CA CYS A 18 0.57 -8.08 5.80
C CYS A 18 0.42 -9.48 6.40
N SER A 19 0.32 -9.58 7.73
CA SER A 19 -0.16 -10.80 8.37
C SER A 19 -1.24 -10.45 9.39
N PRO A 20 -2.53 -10.59 9.05
CA PRO A 20 -3.57 -10.70 10.07
C PRO A 20 -3.16 -11.85 11.00
N ARG A 21 -3.09 -11.62 12.32
CA ARG A 21 -2.84 -12.67 13.35
C ARG A 21 -3.76 -13.92 13.25
N SER A 22 -4.73 -13.95 12.33
CA SER A 22 -5.63 -15.09 12.06
C SER A 22 -5.40 -15.81 10.72
N THR A 23 -4.43 -15.40 9.89
CA THR A 23 -4.11 -16.09 8.63
C THR A 23 -2.62 -16.40 8.55
N SER A 24 -2.32 -17.64 8.15
CA SER A 24 -1.01 -18.23 7.87
C SER A 24 0.07 -17.23 7.45
N VAL A 25 1.25 -17.33 8.08
CA VAL A 25 2.49 -16.64 7.66
C VAL A 25 2.92 -17.01 6.23
N LYS A 26 2.38 -18.09 5.64
CA LYS A 26 2.70 -18.51 4.28
C LYS A 26 1.82 -17.82 3.24
N ASN A 27 2.44 -17.03 2.38
CA ASN A 27 1.81 -16.25 1.32
C ASN A 27 2.49 -16.47 -0.03
N VAL A 28 1.83 -16.04 -1.10
CA VAL A 28 2.37 -15.95 -2.46
C VAL A 28 2.17 -14.54 -2.99
N PHE A 29 3.09 -14.07 -3.84
CA PHE A 29 2.93 -12.82 -4.56
C PHE A 29 2.32 -13.07 -5.95
N GLN A 30 1.20 -12.41 -6.24
CA GLN A 30 0.48 -12.53 -7.50
C GLN A 30 0.29 -11.16 -8.13
N THR A 31 0.45 -11.09 -9.45
CA THR A 31 0.13 -9.90 -10.22
C THR A 31 -1.04 -10.17 -11.14
N LYS A 32 -1.88 -9.16 -11.35
CA LYS A 32 -2.99 -9.22 -12.31
C LYS A 32 -2.98 -7.99 -13.19
N ASP A 33 -3.32 -8.19 -14.46
CA ASP A 33 -3.47 -7.13 -15.44
C ASP A 33 -4.49 -7.54 -16.50
N MET A 34 -4.63 -6.74 -17.55
CA MET A 34 -5.52 -7.00 -18.66
C MET A 34 -4.78 -6.79 -19.98
N VAL A 35 -5.04 -7.70 -20.92
CA VAL A 35 -4.62 -7.59 -22.32
C VAL A 35 -5.85 -7.64 -23.22
N TYR A 36 -5.77 -7.03 -24.40
CA TYR A 36 -6.81 -7.20 -25.41
C TYR A 36 -6.51 -8.42 -26.28
N LYS A 37 -7.48 -9.33 -26.39
CA LYS A 37 -7.42 -10.44 -27.36
C LYS A 37 -8.43 -10.20 -28.47
N GLU A 38 -7.97 -10.31 -29.71
CA GLU A 38 -8.86 -10.30 -30.86
C GLU A 38 -9.56 -11.65 -30.98
N VAL A 39 -10.89 -11.63 -31.03
CA VAL A 39 -11.73 -12.82 -31.19
C VAL A 39 -12.83 -12.54 -32.23
N ALA A 40 -13.29 -13.59 -32.92
CA ALA A 40 -14.48 -13.52 -33.76
C ALA A 40 -15.73 -13.37 -32.89
N LEU A 41 -16.72 -12.59 -33.34
CA LEU A 41 -17.97 -12.44 -32.60
C LEU A 41 -18.78 -13.74 -32.64
N PRO A 42 -19.19 -14.30 -31.49
CA PRO A 42 -19.94 -15.57 -31.45
C PRO A 42 -21.24 -15.55 -32.26
N TRP A 43 -21.88 -14.38 -32.39
CA TRP A 43 -23.13 -14.18 -33.12
C TRP A 43 -22.94 -13.63 -34.56
N MET A 44 -21.71 -13.28 -34.95
CA MET A 44 -21.38 -12.80 -36.30
C MET A 44 -19.92 -13.14 -36.64
N PRO A 45 -19.61 -14.39 -37.02
CA PRO A 45 -18.23 -14.86 -37.14
C PRO A 45 -17.37 -14.15 -38.20
N SER A 46 -18.00 -13.40 -39.13
CA SER A 46 -17.31 -12.55 -40.10
C SER A 46 -16.67 -11.32 -39.48
N GLU A 47 -17.16 -10.88 -38.32
CA GLU A 47 -16.68 -9.70 -37.61
C GLU A 47 -15.81 -10.07 -36.42
N LYS A 48 -14.86 -9.20 -36.09
CA LYS A 48 -13.93 -9.38 -34.98
C LYS A 48 -14.02 -8.25 -33.98
N ALA A 49 -13.79 -8.57 -32.71
CA ALA A 49 -13.68 -7.59 -31.63
C ALA A 49 -12.43 -7.84 -30.79
N LYS A 50 -11.87 -6.76 -30.25
CA LYS A 50 -10.83 -6.82 -29.22
C LYS A 50 -11.51 -6.82 -27.86
N ILE A 51 -11.42 -7.94 -27.15
CA ILE A 51 -12.04 -8.12 -25.84
C ILE A 51 -10.96 -8.10 -24.76
N PRO A 52 -11.17 -7.38 -23.64
CA PRO A 52 -10.26 -7.42 -22.51
C PRO A 52 -10.26 -8.81 -21.87
N GLN A 53 -9.07 -9.34 -21.61
CA GLN A 53 -8.86 -10.59 -20.89
C GLN A 53 -7.97 -10.37 -19.69
N LEU A 54 -8.36 -10.94 -18.56
CA LEU A 54 -7.56 -10.99 -17.35
C LEU A 54 -6.30 -11.83 -17.59
N VAL A 55 -5.16 -11.30 -17.17
CA VAL A 55 -3.89 -12.03 -17.11
C VAL A 55 -3.46 -12.08 -15.65
N GLU A 56 -3.14 -13.27 -15.17
CA GLU A 56 -2.66 -13.50 -13.81
C GLU A 56 -1.31 -14.19 -13.87
N GLN A 57 -0.38 -13.73 -13.04
CA GLN A 57 0.94 -14.32 -12.93
C GLN A 57 1.30 -14.46 -11.46
N GLN A 58 1.76 -15.63 -11.07
CA GLN A 58 2.39 -15.83 -9.77
C GLN A 58 3.89 -15.59 -9.92
N ILE A 59 4.40 -14.64 -9.14
CA ILE A 59 5.81 -14.27 -9.12
C ILE A 59 6.52 -15.14 -8.09
N LYS A 60 7.70 -15.67 -8.44
CA LYS A 60 8.31 -16.77 -7.67
C LYS A 60 9.59 -16.39 -6.95
N THR A 61 10.31 -15.37 -7.42
CA THR A 61 11.58 -14.94 -6.80
C THR A 61 11.57 -13.46 -6.46
N GLU A 62 12.45 -13.06 -5.55
CA GLU A 62 12.56 -11.66 -5.10
C GLU A 62 12.93 -10.71 -6.25
N LYS A 63 13.85 -11.09 -7.15
CA LYS A 63 14.21 -10.25 -8.30
C LYS A 63 13.06 -10.01 -9.26
N GLU A 64 12.20 -11.02 -9.50
CA GLU A 64 11.00 -10.84 -10.32
C GLU A 64 9.95 -9.96 -9.61
N ALA A 65 9.92 -9.99 -8.28
CA ALA A 65 9.01 -9.20 -7.46
C ALA A 65 9.52 -7.79 -7.13
N ALA A 66 10.75 -7.47 -7.53
CA ALA A 66 11.38 -6.16 -7.35
C ALA A 66 11.06 -5.23 -8.52
N MET A 67 9.98 -4.46 -8.37
CA MET A 67 9.44 -3.60 -9.41
C MET A 67 10.05 -2.20 -9.37
N LEU A 68 10.82 -1.85 -10.39
CA LEU A 68 11.42 -0.52 -10.54
C LEU A 68 10.38 0.58 -10.81
N HIS A 69 10.66 1.82 -10.39
CA HIS A 69 9.78 2.97 -10.65
C HIS A 69 9.55 3.24 -12.15
N ASN A 70 10.61 3.10 -12.95
CA ASN A 70 10.56 3.39 -14.39
C ASN A 70 10.11 2.21 -15.25
N ALA A 71 9.75 1.08 -14.62
CA ALA A 71 9.24 -0.09 -15.31
C ALA A 71 7.72 -0.11 -15.38
N LYS A 72 7.18 -0.75 -16.43
CA LYS A 72 5.74 -1.03 -16.50
C LYS A 72 5.36 -1.97 -15.36
N THR A 73 4.60 -1.47 -14.40
CA THR A 73 4.12 -2.25 -13.26
C THR A 73 2.71 -2.78 -13.50
N PRO A 74 2.41 -4.05 -13.14
CA PRO A 74 1.05 -4.57 -13.23
C PRO A 74 0.08 -3.73 -12.38
N ARG A 75 -1.14 -3.54 -12.88
CA ARG A 75 -2.15 -2.72 -12.20
C ARG A 75 -2.62 -3.28 -10.86
N TYR A 76 -2.51 -4.59 -10.66
CA TYR A 76 -2.94 -5.29 -9.46
C TYR A 76 -1.77 -6.10 -8.89
N LEU A 77 -1.33 -5.74 -7.68
CA LEU A 77 -0.26 -6.40 -6.94
C LEU A 77 -0.86 -7.01 -5.68
N HIS A 78 -0.75 -8.32 -5.48
CA HIS A 78 -1.47 -9.05 -4.44
C HIS A 78 -0.53 -9.88 -3.58
N ILE A 79 -0.66 -9.74 -2.27
CA ILE A 79 -0.18 -10.74 -1.32
C ILE A 79 -1.37 -11.65 -1.02
N ALA A 80 -1.27 -12.91 -1.44
CA ALA A 80 -2.35 -13.88 -1.40
C ALA A 80 -2.00 -15.08 -0.51
N SER A 81 -3.00 -15.62 0.16
CA SER A 81 -2.91 -16.88 0.88
C SER A 81 -3.33 -18.04 -0.03
N ASN A 82 -2.87 -19.26 0.28
CA ASN A 82 -3.39 -20.48 -0.35
C ASN A 82 -4.86 -20.76 0.00
N GLN A 83 -5.42 -20.11 1.01
CA GLN A 83 -6.84 -20.20 1.31
C GLN A 83 -7.67 -19.49 0.25
N THR A 84 -8.83 -20.06 -0.08
CA THR A 84 -9.81 -19.46 -1.00
C THR A 84 -11.03 -18.94 -0.25
N ASN A 85 -11.71 -17.95 -0.81
CA ASN A 85 -13.06 -17.59 -0.39
C ASN A 85 -14.08 -18.61 -0.92
N GLN A 86 -15.36 -18.41 -0.59
CA GLN A 86 -16.45 -19.31 -1.00
C GLN A 86 -16.62 -19.43 -2.53
N TRP A 87 -16.08 -18.48 -3.29
CA TRP A 87 -16.12 -18.44 -4.75
C TRP A 87 -14.90 -19.09 -5.41
N GLY A 88 -14.01 -19.72 -4.63
CA GLY A 88 -12.83 -20.42 -5.14
C GLY A 88 -11.65 -19.52 -5.50
N HIS A 89 -11.69 -18.22 -5.16
CA HIS A 89 -10.57 -17.31 -5.41
C HIS A 89 -9.66 -17.20 -4.18
N HIS A 90 -8.34 -17.13 -4.39
CA HIS A 90 -7.38 -16.90 -3.32
C HIS A 90 -7.69 -15.62 -2.53
N ARG A 91 -7.66 -15.74 -1.21
CA ARG A 91 -7.86 -14.63 -0.28
C ARG A 91 -6.61 -13.75 -0.31
N SER A 92 -6.76 -12.47 -0.65
CA SER A 92 -5.61 -11.60 -0.86
C SER A 92 -5.84 -10.17 -0.40
N TYR A 93 -4.76 -9.47 -0.10
CA TYR A 93 -4.73 -8.02 -0.02
C TYR A 93 -3.99 -7.46 -1.23
N ARG A 94 -4.60 -6.46 -1.87
CA ARG A 94 -4.01 -5.71 -2.98
C ARG A 94 -3.23 -4.52 -2.43
N LEU A 95 -2.00 -4.36 -2.90
CA LEU A 95 -1.19 -3.17 -2.74
C LEU A 95 -1.56 -2.16 -3.83
N GLN A 96 -2.15 -1.03 -3.46
CA GLN A 96 -2.45 0.07 -4.36
C GLN A 96 -1.57 1.28 -4.01
N VAL A 97 -0.46 1.42 -4.72
CA VAL A 97 0.55 2.47 -4.49
C VAL A 97 0.15 3.76 -5.20
N VAL A 98 0.16 4.86 -4.46
CA VAL A 98 -0.03 6.23 -4.95
C VAL A 98 1.30 6.96 -4.82
N SER A 99 1.98 7.17 -5.95
CA SER A 99 3.29 7.82 -5.99
C SER A 99 3.51 8.50 -7.34
N PHE A 100 4.21 9.63 -7.30
CA PHE A 100 4.67 10.41 -8.45
C PHE A 100 6.19 10.56 -8.42
N ALA A 101 6.90 9.54 -7.92
CA ALA A 101 8.32 9.60 -7.63
C ALA A 101 9.12 10.06 -8.86
N GLY A 102 10.10 10.93 -8.62
CA GLY A 102 11.10 11.25 -9.63
C GLY A 102 12.06 10.09 -9.86
N ASP A 103 13.03 10.32 -10.73
CA ASP A 103 14.12 9.36 -10.94
C ASP A 103 14.93 9.17 -9.65
N HIS A 104 15.31 7.92 -9.38
CA HIS A 104 16.22 7.58 -8.29
C HIS A 104 17.67 7.91 -8.69
N LEU A 105 18.56 7.98 -7.69
CA LEU A 105 20.00 8.14 -7.96
C LEU A 105 20.50 6.97 -8.83
N PRO A 106 21.30 7.21 -9.89
CA PRO A 106 21.83 6.13 -10.73
C PRO A 106 22.66 5.13 -9.91
N GLU A 107 22.52 3.83 -10.20
CA GLU A 107 23.27 2.76 -9.50
C GLU A 107 24.80 2.84 -9.72
N SER A 108 25.26 3.62 -10.72
CA SER A 108 26.68 3.92 -10.92
C SER A 108 27.25 4.81 -9.82
N GLU A 109 26.41 5.54 -9.08
CA GLU A 109 26.83 6.42 -8.01
C GLU A 109 27.16 5.62 -6.75
N SER A 110 28.37 5.84 -6.22
CA SER A 110 28.88 5.11 -5.06
C SER A 110 28.02 5.22 -3.79
N VAL A 111 27.20 6.27 -3.67
CA VAL A 111 26.32 6.52 -2.52
C VAL A 111 24.92 5.94 -2.69
N GLU A 112 24.53 5.47 -3.87
CA GLU A 112 23.18 4.94 -4.16
C GLU A 112 22.80 3.79 -3.23
N LYS A 113 23.78 2.94 -2.87
CA LYS A 113 23.59 1.80 -1.95
C LYS A 113 23.03 2.20 -0.59
N SER A 114 23.26 3.43 -0.14
CA SER A 114 22.71 3.93 1.14
C SER A 114 21.19 4.15 1.11
N ILE A 115 20.62 4.23 -0.09
CA ILE A 115 19.21 4.48 -0.39
C ILE A 115 18.69 3.55 -1.50
N SER A 116 19.26 2.34 -1.64
CA SER A 116 18.97 1.42 -2.75
C SER A 116 17.52 0.96 -2.82
N TRP A 117 16.73 1.16 -1.77
CA TRP A 117 15.28 0.98 -1.79
C TRP A 117 14.56 1.96 -2.73
N ALA A 118 15.13 3.14 -2.97
CA ALA A 118 14.52 4.22 -3.74
C ALA A 118 14.32 3.88 -5.23
N ARG A 119 15.05 2.88 -5.75
CA ARG A 119 14.88 2.42 -7.14
C ARG A 119 13.61 1.61 -7.37
N TYR A 120 13.07 1.01 -6.31
CA TYR A 120 11.92 0.12 -6.38
C TYR A 120 10.64 0.82 -5.96
N LYS A 121 9.61 0.78 -6.80
CA LYS A 121 8.24 1.16 -6.44
C LYS A 121 7.65 0.20 -5.41
N VAL A 122 7.84 -1.10 -5.66
CA VAL A 122 7.47 -2.19 -4.74
C VAL A 122 8.55 -3.26 -4.85
N ALA A 123 9.01 -3.78 -3.72
CA ALA A 123 9.80 -5.00 -3.66
C ALA A 123 9.17 -5.97 -2.66
N ILE A 124 9.13 -7.25 -3.01
CA ILE A 124 8.67 -8.31 -2.11
C ILE A 124 9.85 -9.20 -1.78
N THR A 125 10.16 -9.31 -0.49
CA THR A 125 11.23 -10.17 0.02
C THR A 125 10.66 -11.21 0.97
N LYS A 126 11.41 -12.28 1.19
CA LYS A 126 11.15 -13.19 2.30
C LYS A 126 11.50 -12.49 3.61
N HIS A 127 10.71 -12.74 4.64
CA HIS A 127 10.98 -12.22 5.98
C HIS A 127 12.22 -12.89 6.59
N LYS A 128 13.13 -12.08 7.15
CA LYS A 128 14.29 -12.51 7.96
C LYS A 128 14.43 -11.60 9.18
N ASP A 129 14.77 -12.18 10.33
CA ASP A 129 14.93 -11.44 11.58
C ASP A 129 16.10 -10.43 11.51
N GLU A 130 17.07 -10.63 10.62
CA GLU A 130 18.20 -9.74 10.37
C GLU A 130 17.89 -8.60 9.38
N GLU A 131 16.73 -8.61 8.70
CA GLU A 131 16.34 -7.67 7.63
C GLU A 131 15.16 -6.78 8.04
N GLN A 132 15.16 -6.28 9.27
CA GLN A 132 14.01 -5.56 9.87
C GLN A 132 13.79 -4.16 9.30
N THR A 133 14.83 -3.53 8.76
CA THR A 133 14.82 -2.13 8.33
C THR A 133 15.48 -1.98 6.97
N SER A 134 14.94 -1.14 6.11
CA SER A 134 15.52 -0.83 4.78
C SER A 134 16.60 0.26 4.81
N SER A 135 16.86 0.86 5.97
CA SER A 135 17.87 1.91 6.17
C SER A 135 18.35 1.91 7.62
N SER A 136 19.33 2.75 7.94
CA SER A 136 19.86 2.95 9.29
C SER A 136 20.15 4.43 9.54
N LEU A 137 20.10 4.86 10.81
CA LEU A 137 20.55 6.20 11.23
C LEU A 137 21.99 6.49 10.77
N TYR A 138 22.82 5.46 10.69
CA TYR A 138 24.24 5.58 10.31
C TYR A 138 24.45 5.78 8.80
N ASN A 139 23.48 5.41 7.95
CA ASN A 139 23.62 5.53 6.50
C ASN A 139 23.85 6.98 6.06
N GLN A 140 23.23 7.95 6.73
CA GLN A 140 23.38 9.37 6.42
C GLN A 140 24.82 9.87 6.64
N ASN A 141 25.48 9.39 7.68
CA ASN A 141 26.81 9.88 8.06
C ASN A 141 27.93 9.25 7.23
N TYR A 142 27.71 8.07 6.65
CA TYR A 142 28.68 7.43 5.77
C TYR A 142 28.02 6.60 4.65
N MET A 143 27.57 7.29 3.61
CA MET A 143 26.77 6.72 2.52
C MET A 143 27.55 5.77 1.59
N TRP A 144 28.88 5.88 1.51
CA TRP A 144 29.73 5.04 0.65
C TRP A 144 29.90 3.60 1.15
N SER A 145 29.64 3.38 2.45
CA SER A 145 29.61 2.04 3.07
C SER A 145 28.47 2.00 4.07
N PRO A 146 27.22 1.95 3.59
CA PRO A 146 26.05 2.05 4.45
C PRO A 146 25.98 0.85 5.39
N PHE A 147 25.43 1.08 6.59
CA PHE A 147 25.19 0.01 7.56
C PHE A 147 24.11 -0.95 7.08
N VAL A 148 23.06 -0.42 6.44
CA VAL A 148 22.02 -1.18 5.75
C VAL A 148 22.05 -0.86 4.26
N ASP A 149 22.18 -1.89 3.43
CA ASP A 149 22.07 -1.81 1.97
C ASP A 149 20.91 -2.70 1.52
N PHE A 150 19.78 -2.09 1.20
CA PHE A 150 18.53 -2.78 0.88
C PHE A 150 18.63 -3.67 -0.38
N SER A 151 19.51 -3.33 -1.33
CA SER A 151 19.70 -4.14 -2.54
C SER A 151 20.10 -5.59 -2.23
N LYS A 152 20.80 -5.80 -1.11
CA LYS A 152 21.23 -7.13 -0.67
C LYS A 152 20.07 -8.06 -0.31
N TYR A 153 18.90 -7.52 0.05
CA TYR A 153 17.71 -8.31 0.39
C TYR A 153 17.01 -8.88 -0.86
N ILE A 154 17.42 -8.42 -2.05
CA ILE A 154 16.87 -8.85 -3.35
C ILE A 154 17.92 -9.64 -4.14
N ASP A 155 19.20 -9.35 -3.92
CA ASP A 155 20.31 -9.91 -4.69
C ASP A 155 20.52 -11.42 -4.48
N ASP A 156 20.20 -11.93 -3.29
CA ASP A 156 20.19 -13.36 -2.95
C ASP A 156 19.05 -14.11 -3.66
N ASN A 157 18.02 -13.41 -4.12
CA ASN A 157 16.98 -13.88 -5.05
C ASN A 157 16.29 -15.15 -4.56
N GLU A 158 15.87 -15.15 -3.30
CA GLU A 158 15.19 -16.29 -2.71
C GLU A 158 13.85 -16.60 -3.40
N MET A 159 13.39 -17.83 -3.20
CA MET A 159 12.04 -18.24 -3.57
C MET A 159 11.04 -17.64 -2.57
N ILE A 160 10.00 -16.97 -3.06
CA ILE A 160 8.96 -16.30 -2.26
C ILE A 160 7.60 -17.00 -2.33
N VAL A 161 7.58 -18.27 -2.72
CA VAL A 161 6.35 -19.05 -2.86
C VAL A 161 6.02 -19.76 -1.56
N ASN A 162 4.88 -19.45 -0.94
CA ASN A 162 4.43 -20.01 0.33
C ASN A 162 5.34 -19.67 1.52
N GLU A 163 5.93 -18.48 1.48
CA GLU A 163 6.84 -17.97 2.50
C GLU A 163 6.19 -16.83 3.28
N ASP A 164 6.84 -16.43 4.37
CA ASP A 164 6.53 -15.18 5.06
C ASP A 164 7.11 -14.02 4.26
N LEU A 165 6.23 -13.10 3.82
CA LEU A 165 6.56 -12.08 2.82
C LEU A 165 6.48 -10.69 3.43
N VAL A 166 7.49 -9.88 3.16
CA VAL A 166 7.51 -8.45 3.48
C VAL A 166 7.36 -7.67 2.19
N ALA A 167 6.38 -6.76 2.16
CA ALA A 167 6.22 -5.79 1.09
C ALA A 167 6.89 -4.46 1.48
N TRP A 168 7.89 -4.07 0.71
CA TRP A 168 8.58 -2.78 0.81
C TRP A 168 8.02 -1.84 -0.25
N VAL A 169 7.41 -0.73 0.20
CA VAL A 169 6.77 0.22 -0.71
C VAL A 169 7.46 1.56 -0.63
N THR A 170 7.92 2.04 -1.78
CA THR A 170 8.50 3.38 -1.92
C THR A 170 7.48 4.31 -2.55
N THR A 171 7.30 5.46 -1.92
CA THR A 171 6.45 6.54 -2.40
C THR A 171 7.22 7.85 -2.30
N GLY A 172 6.97 8.75 -3.22
CA GLY A 172 7.61 10.05 -3.30
C GLY A 172 7.04 10.85 -4.47
N PHE A 173 7.61 12.03 -4.67
CA PHE A 173 7.33 12.92 -5.78
C PHE A 173 8.56 13.79 -6.10
N LEU A 174 8.64 14.27 -7.34
CA LEU A 174 9.60 15.33 -7.70
C LEU A 174 9.06 16.68 -7.22
N HIS A 175 9.83 17.41 -6.41
CA HIS A 175 9.48 18.77 -5.99
C HIS A 175 10.36 19.78 -6.72
N ILE A 176 9.75 20.58 -7.61
CA ILE A 176 10.36 21.79 -8.17
C ILE A 176 9.69 22.96 -7.43
N PRO A 177 10.36 23.59 -6.45
CA PRO A 177 9.73 24.63 -5.65
C PRO A 177 9.27 25.82 -6.49
N HIS A 178 8.17 26.44 -6.09
CA HIS A 178 7.60 27.60 -6.78
C HIS A 178 7.08 28.65 -5.79
N ALA A 179 6.58 29.78 -6.31
CA ALA A 179 6.26 30.96 -5.50
C ALA A 179 5.20 30.66 -4.42
N GLU A 180 4.24 29.79 -4.72
CA GLU A 180 3.18 29.37 -3.81
C GLU A 180 3.65 28.40 -2.71
N ASP A 181 4.92 27.95 -2.70
CA ASP A 181 5.53 27.23 -1.57
C ASP A 181 5.95 28.16 -0.41
N ILE A 182 5.79 29.47 -0.57
CA ILE A 182 6.10 30.45 0.48
C ILE A 182 4.81 30.83 1.22
N PRO A 183 4.78 30.76 2.57
CA PRO A 183 5.90 30.46 3.48
C PRO A 183 6.16 28.97 3.72
N ASN A 184 5.20 28.10 3.36
CA ASN A 184 5.29 26.66 3.54
C ASN A 184 4.72 25.95 2.30
N THR A 185 5.34 24.84 1.92
CA THR A 185 4.74 23.91 0.97
C THR A 185 3.41 23.39 1.49
N VAL A 186 2.39 23.43 0.61
CA VAL A 186 1.03 23.00 0.96
C VAL A 186 0.88 21.49 0.90
N THR A 187 -0.07 20.94 1.65
CA THR A 187 -0.35 19.49 1.66
C THR A 187 -1.17 19.03 0.45
N VAL A 188 -1.96 19.92 -0.14
CA VAL A 188 -2.86 19.61 -1.26
C VAL A 188 -2.03 19.16 -2.47
N GLY A 189 -2.26 17.93 -2.93
CA GLY A 189 -1.55 17.36 -4.08
C GLY A 189 -0.21 16.69 -3.76
N ASN A 190 0.36 16.93 -2.57
CA ASN A 190 1.66 16.37 -2.15
C ASN A 190 1.53 15.05 -1.35
N GLY A 191 0.32 14.48 -1.31
CA GLY A 191 0.06 13.18 -0.68
C GLY A 191 0.57 12.01 -1.53
N GLY A 192 1.25 11.07 -0.87
CA GLY A 192 1.65 9.77 -1.43
C GLY A 192 1.45 8.68 -0.38
N GLY A 193 1.49 7.42 -0.80
CA GLY A 193 1.30 6.31 0.12
C GLY A 193 0.88 5.00 -0.54
N VAL A 194 0.36 4.09 0.27
CA VAL A 194 -0.17 2.81 -0.16
C VAL A 194 -1.51 2.53 0.51
N ILE A 195 -2.45 1.98 -0.26
CA ILE A 195 -3.72 1.47 0.26
C ILE A 195 -3.67 -0.06 0.21
N LEU A 196 -3.87 -0.69 1.36
CA LEU A 196 -4.03 -2.13 1.48
C LEU A 196 -5.52 -2.48 1.37
N ARG A 197 -5.93 -3.07 0.24
CA ARG A 197 -7.34 -3.34 -0.05
C ARG A 197 -7.62 -4.84 -0.03
N PRO A 198 -8.64 -5.32 0.71
CA PRO A 198 -9.04 -6.72 0.59
C PRO A 198 -9.51 -6.98 -0.86
N HIS A 199 -9.05 -8.08 -1.44
CA HIS A 199 -9.48 -8.53 -2.75
C HIS A 199 -9.71 -10.03 -2.73
N ASN A 200 -10.97 -10.43 -2.86
CA ASN A 200 -11.42 -11.81 -2.61
C ASN A 200 -11.03 -12.35 -1.21
N TYR A 201 -10.62 -11.48 -0.28
CA TYR A 201 -10.29 -11.89 1.08
C TYR A 201 -11.53 -12.30 1.87
N PHE A 202 -12.63 -11.58 1.67
CA PHE A 202 -13.94 -11.88 2.24
C PHE A 202 -14.83 -12.57 1.19
N ASN A 203 -15.95 -13.09 1.67
CA ASN A 203 -16.98 -13.69 0.84
C ASN A 203 -17.91 -12.64 0.20
N GLU A 204 -17.97 -11.46 0.80
CA GLU A 204 -18.74 -10.27 0.38
C GLU A 204 -18.08 -9.00 0.97
N ASP A 205 -18.64 -7.83 0.70
CA ASP A 205 -18.16 -6.58 1.31
C ASP A 205 -18.41 -6.59 2.83
N PRO A 206 -17.37 -6.50 3.69
CA PRO A 206 -17.57 -6.49 5.14
C PRO A 206 -18.42 -5.32 5.64
N SER A 207 -18.55 -4.23 4.87
CA SER A 207 -19.36 -3.06 5.26
C SER A 207 -20.87 -3.35 5.32
N ILE A 208 -21.34 -4.45 4.69
CA ILE A 208 -22.75 -4.86 4.73
C ILE A 208 -23.26 -5.14 6.15
N ASN A 209 -22.36 -5.51 7.07
CA ASN A 209 -22.66 -5.74 8.47
C ASN A 209 -22.40 -4.51 9.35
N SER A 210 -22.22 -3.33 8.76
CA SER A 210 -22.02 -2.10 9.52
C SER A 210 -23.27 -1.76 10.34
N PRO A 211 -23.14 -1.50 11.65
CA PRO A 211 -24.28 -1.03 12.45
C PRO A 211 -24.78 0.35 12.00
N ASP A 212 -23.95 1.10 11.27
CA ASP A 212 -24.25 2.42 10.72
C ASP A 212 -24.79 2.34 9.27
N GLY A 213 -24.91 1.13 8.70
CA GLY A 213 -25.58 0.93 7.43
C GLY A 213 -27.07 1.28 7.53
N VAL A 214 -27.58 2.02 6.55
CA VAL A 214 -28.99 2.47 6.51
C VAL A 214 -29.64 2.02 5.21
N TYR A 215 -30.79 1.36 5.32
CA TYR A 215 -31.68 1.01 4.23
C TYR A 215 -33.11 1.23 4.68
N PHE A 216 -33.91 1.96 3.90
CA PHE A 216 -35.31 2.20 4.16
C PHE A 216 -36.10 2.14 2.85
N GLY A 217 -37.36 1.70 2.93
CA GLY A 217 -38.25 1.59 1.78
C GLY A 217 -38.92 2.94 1.46
N PRO A 218 -39.52 3.07 0.26
CA PRO A 218 -40.37 4.23 -0.03
C PRO A 218 -41.50 4.36 1.00
N GLY A 219 -41.68 5.56 1.57
CA GLY A 219 -42.72 5.85 2.56
C GLY A 219 -42.30 5.72 4.03
N SER A 220 -41.07 5.29 4.32
CA SER A 220 -40.52 5.21 5.69
C SER A 220 -39.42 6.24 5.95
N GLU A 221 -39.36 7.32 5.16
CA GLU A 221 -38.29 8.32 5.22
C GLU A 221 -38.22 9.04 6.57
N SER A 222 -39.37 9.25 7.21
CA SER A 222 -39.50 9.94 8.50
C SER A 222 -39.62 9.01 9.71
N ASP A 223 -39.62 7.70 9.50
CA ASP A 223 -39.76 6.71 10.56
C ASP A 223 -38.40 6.41 11.19
N CYS A 224 -38.27 6.63 12.50
CA CYS A 224 -37.03 6.41 13.23
C CYS A 224 -36.73 4.91 13.43
N GLU A 225 -37.76 4.05 13.46
CA GLU A 225 -37.56 2.61 13.59
C GLU A 225 -36.91 2.02 12.33
N ASP A 226 -37.32 2.51 11.16
CA ASP A 226 -36.86 2.00 9.86
C ASP A 226 -35.72 2.83 9.24
N ASN A 227 -35.63 4.13 9.54
CA ASN A 227 -34.58 5.05 9.08
C ASN A 227 -33.87 5.71 10.27
N LYS A 228 -32.71 5.16 10.66
CA LYS A 228 -31.88 5.73 11.74
C LYS A 228 -31.50 7.20 11.52
N MET A 229 -31.42 7.67 10.27
CA MET A 229 -31.14 9.09 10.00
C MET A 229 -32.28 10.00 10.45
N ALA A 230 -33.54 9.53 10.41
CA ALA A 230 -34.70 10.27 10.90
C ALA A 230 -34.71 10.40 12.44
N CYS A 231 -33.99 9.53 13.16
CA CYS A 231 -33.75 9.68 14.60
C CYS A 231 -32.67 10.74 14.86
N LEU A 232 -31.58 10.71 14.08
CA LEU A 232 -30.44 11.59 14.30
C LEU A 232 -30.85 13.06 14.24
N GLU A 233 -31.74 13.45 13.32
CA GLU A 233 -32.26 14.82 13.25
C GLU A 233 -32.96 15.30 14.53
N LYS A 234 -33.47 14.39 15.36
CA LYS A 234 -34.25 14.69 16.57
C LYS A 234 -33.39 14.72 17.83
N ASP A 235 -32.37 13.87 17.91
CA ASP A 235 -31.53 13.68 19.10
C ASP A 235 -30.12 14.26 18.91
N HIS A 236 -30.05 15.57 18.64
CA HIS A 236 -28.78 16.28 18.57
C HIS A 236 -28.43 16.94 19.91
N CYS A 237 -27.55 16.31 20.69
CA CYS A 237 -26.77 17.01 21.70
C CYS A 237 -25.36 17.27 21.16
N SER A 238 -25.02 18.54 20.95
CA SER A 238 -23.63 18.90 20.66
C SER A 238 -22.85 18.98 21.97
N SER A 239 -21.66 18.40 22.01
CA SER A 239 -20.75 18.60 23.15
C SER A 239 -20.30 20.05 23.20
N THR A 240 -20.21 20.63 24.40
CA THR A 240 -19.47 21.88 24.60
C THR A 240 -18.01 21.61 24.25
N LEU A 241 -17.48 22.32 23.26
CA LEU A 241 -16.07 22.22 22.89
C LEU A 241 -15.25 23.01 23.90
N GLU A 242 -14.33 22.33 24.58
CA GLU A 242 -13.33 22.99 25.40
C GLU A 242 -12.41 23.86 24.52
N PRO A 243 -11.94 25.02 25.01
CA PRO A 243 -10.94 25.81 24.30
C PRO A 243 -9.68 24.99 24.02
N PHE A 244 -9.13 25.14 22.82
CA PHE A 244 -7.89 24.48 22.42
C PHE A 244 -6.73 24.84 23.35
N THR A 245 -5.99 23.84 23.82
CA THR A 245 -4.78 24.00 24.63
C THR A 245 -3.54 23.51 23.89
N TYR A 246 -2.45 24.29 23.92
CA TYR A 246 -1.15 23.92 23.35
C TYR A 246 -0.06 24.04 24.42
N HIS A 247 0.64 22.94 24.71
CA HIS A 247 1.63 22.87 25.78
C HIS A 247 3.02 23.41 25.40
N GLY A 248 3.17 23.99 24.21
CA GLY A 248 4.42 24.58 23.78
C GLY A 248 5.48 23.55 23.43
N PHE A 249 6.74 23.95 23.58
CA PHE A 249 7.90 23.13 23.26
C PHE A 249 8.58 22.66 24.55
N GLU A 250 9.01 21.39 24.59
CA GLU A 250 9.82 20.86 25.69
C GLU A 250 11.26 21.40 25.60
N GLY A 251 11.83 21.78 26.75
CA GLY A 251 13.23 22.23 26.79
C GLY A 251 13.71 22.75 28.14
N VAL A 252 13.97 21.86 29.10
CA VAL A 252 15.17 21.94 29.96
C VAL A 252 15.56 20.51 30.32
N MET A 253 16.63 19.98 29.72
CA MET A 253 17.32 18.83 30.31
C MET A 253 17.85 19.28 31.68
N LYS A 254 17.17 18.90 32.77
CA LYS A 254 17.74 18.98 34.10
C LYS A 254 18.64 17.77 34.26
N PHE A 255 19.95 17.98 34.18
CA PHE A 255 20.92 17.02 34.68
C PHE A 255 21.02 17.24 36.19
N GLU A 256 20.63 16.24 36.99
CA GLU A 256 21.00 16.13 38.41
C GLU A 256 22.42 15.56 38.54
#